data_AF-A0A1Y1Z1J6-F1
#
_entry.id   AF-A0A1Y1Z1J6-F1
#
_cell.length_a   1.000
_cell.length_b   1.000
_cell.length_c   1.000
_cell.angle_alpha   90.00
_cell.angle_beta   90.00
_cell.angle_gamma   90.00
#
_symmetry.space_group_name_H-M   'P 1'
#
loop_
_entity.id
_entity.type
_entity.pdbx_description
1 polymer ?
#
loop_
_entity_poly.entity_id
_entity_poly.type
_entity_poly.pdbx_seq_one_letter_code
_entity_poly.pdbx_strand_id
1 'polypeptide(L)'
;MSESQDIEVTPSRQELLDTLFKIYGKQPNEENFKIYSEDAVFEDPFGQARGIDAIKSQFIGLDKLFSSSVTKDYKVLASEPEFMRLVLHQIYTIPVIQYDLPVESIVNLYLTPEGRIKRHEDLLFRLNLKYRSDGIVGYAWEFGTSKYVRISMLSSLLQAVVICTLEAIVYNLHLKQLAAYSKVSKVPPLKDKALSIYYILFIIAQIFQLILCLDATYNKNTIQVIALAIFNFLAMGYAILQHIQAKNIIVSENIADIYPGYNASRNLEYAIIILMLIFSLSFAYEAYQLYQEYGWNIYKKIGADLRMRSIYKVYQILLMLLKFDIFFLLGFSVQYLALVIDTSQSPGNDELIIHVTVSLCGTISMMILSFWALRAENRFGIIVFMLACFTTLGYLIYKLVIMYTPDGSLSYSCRINGESFSRKCDRFEGSRYFLTFFVIVCFLLGLATVAFTFKALRNFGQGLKQHINHTAVNWNGSLNLDSPEAQKRWSID
;
A
#
# COMPACT_ATOMS: atom_id res chain seq x y z
N MET A 1 22.41 -19.52 28.05
CA MET A 1 23.51 -20.44 27.72
C MET A 1 23.10 -21.84 28.15
N SER A 2 22.60 -22.66 27.23
CA SER A 2 22.61 -24.11 27.35
C SER A 2 23.33 -24.62 26.11
N GLU A 3 24.53 -25.18 26.30
CA GLU A 3 25.22 -25.93 25.26
C GLU A 3 24.30 -27.09 24.83
N SER A 4 23.81 -27.05 23.59
CA SER A 4 23.02 -28.14 23.03
C SER A 4 23.97 -29.31 22.77
N GLN A 5 23.83 -30.37 23.56
CA GLN A 5 24.48 -31.66 23.29
C GLN A 5 24.10 -32.14 21.88
N ASP A 6 25.10 -32.54 21.09
CA ASP A 6 24.86 -33.25 19.83
C ASP A 6 24.15 -34.56 20.16
N ILE A 7 22.97 -34.76 19.59
CA ILE A 7 22.17 -35.96 19.82
C ILE A 7 22.86 -37.12 19.08
N GLU A 8 23.23 -38.19 19.80
CA GLU A 8 23.80 -39.38 19.18
C GLU A 8 22.78 -40.04 18.23
N VAL A 9 23.15 -40.14 16.96
CA VAL A 9 22.33 -40.74 15.90
C VAL A 9 22.80 -42.17 15.67
N THR A 10 21.88 -43.15 15.69
CA THR A 10 22.18 -44.56 15.39
C THR A 10 22.78 -44.70 13.98
N PRO A 11 23.72 -45.64 13.72
CA PRO A 11 24.31 -45.83 12.39
C PRO A 11 23.29 -45.98 11.24
N SER A 12 22.18 -46.66 11.48
CA SER A 12 21.09 -46.81 10.51
C SER A 12 20.39 -45.49 10.15
N ARG A 13 20.28 -44.57 11.10
CA ARG A 13 19.69 -43.24 10.88
C ARG A 13 20.67 -42.33 10.16
N GLN A 14 21.96 -42.48 10.44
CA GLN A 14 22.99 -41.76 9.71
C GLN A 14 22.98 -42.14 8.22
N GLU A 15 22.84 -43.42 7.90
CA GLU A 15 22.71 -43.89 6.51
C GLU A 15 21.45 -43.34 5.81
N LEU A 16 20.34 -43.23 6.54
CA LEU A 16 19.11 -42.61 6.04
C LEU A 16 19.33 -41.13 5.72
N LEU A 17 19.97 -40.36 6.62
CA LEU A 17 20.28 -38.95 6.40
C LEU A 17 21.24 -38.74 5.23
N ASP A 18 22.30 -39.54 5.14
CA ASP A 18 23.26 -39.48 4.04
C ASP A 18 22.57 -39.75 2.69
N THR A 19 21.61 -40.68 2.66
CA THR A 19 20.82 -40.97 1.46
C THR A 19 19.84 -39.83 1.15
N LEU A 20 19.20 -39.23 2.16
CA LEU A 20 18.33 -38.08 2.00
C LEU A 20 19.10 -36.86 1.45
N PHE A 21 20.31 -36.60 1.94
CA PHE A 21 21.14 -35.49 1.46
C PHE A 21 21.64 -35.69 0.03
N LYS A 22 21.80 -36.94 -0.44
CA LYS A 22 22.01 -37.19 -1.87
C LYS A 22 20.81 -36.75 -2.71
N ILE A 23 19.59 -36.97 -2.23
CA ILE A 23 18.36 -36.50 -2.92
C ILE A 23 18.32 -34.97 -2.95
N TYR A 24 18.57 -34.30 -1.82
CA TYR A 24 18.66 -32.83 -1.77
C TYR A 24 19.81 -32.26 -2.61
N GLY A 25 20.93 -32.97 -2.67
CA GLY A 25 22.15 -32.64 -3.40
C GLY A 25 22.12 -32.99 -4.89
N LYS A 26 20.93 -33.08 -5.50
CA LYS A 26 20.76 -33.30 -6.94
C LYS A 26 21.32 -34.64 -7.45
N GLN A 27 21.20 -35.71 -6.67
CA GLN A 27 21.47 -37.09 -7.12
C GLN A 27 20.19 -37.93 -7.10
N PRO A 28 19.23 -37.70 -8.02
CA PRO A 28 18.00 -38.47 -8.09
C PRO A 28 18.27 -39.85 -8.70
N ASN A 29 18.72 -40.81 -7.89
CA ASN A 29 18.81 -42.23 -8.24
C ASN A 29 17.57 -42.96 -7.70
N GLU A 30 17.00 -43.90 -8.46
CA GLU A 30 15.86 -44.72 -8.01
C GLU A 30 16.15 -45.45 -6.70
N GLU A 31 17.40 -45.83 -6.47
CA GLU A 31 17.83 -46.46 -5.23
C GLU A 31 17.74 -45.53 -4.03
N ASN A 32 18.04 -44.24 -4.20
CA ASN A 32 17.99 -43.26 -3.11
C ASN A 32 16.54 -43.05 -2.63
N PHE A 33 15.54 -43.18 -3.53
CA PHE A 33 14.13 -43.04 -3.17
C PHE A 33 13.55 -44.26 -2.43
N LYS A 34 14.30 -45.36 -2.28
CA LYS A 34 13.87 -46.54 -1.49
C LYS A 34 13.81 -46.26 0.02
N ILE A 35 14.35 -45.11 0.47
CA ILE A 35 14.18 -44.63 1.85
C ILE A 35 12.73 -44.27 2.18
N TYR A 36 11.85 -44.05 1.19
CA TYR A 36 10.44 -43.73 1.39
C TYR A 36 9.56 -45.00 1.40
N SER A 37 8.46 -44.98 2.15
CA SER A 37 7.39 -45.99 2.03
C SER A 37 6.58 -45.79 0.74
N GLU A 38 5.88 -46.83 0.26
CA GLU A 38 5.09 -46.75 -0.99
C GLU A 38 3.98 -45.69 -0.92
N ASP A 39 3.39 -45.51 0.27
CA ASP A 39 2.34 -44.55 0.60
C ASP A 39 2.88 -43.21 1.13
N ALA A 40 4.19 -42.95 1.00
CA ALA A 40 4.82 -41.79 1.62
C ALA A 40 4.23 -40.47 1.14
N VAL A 41 4.23 -39.47 2.03
CA VAL A 41 3.78 -38.11 1.74
C VAL A 41 4.92 -37.12 1.96
N PHE A 42 5.25 -36.35 0.92
CA PHE A 42 6.16 -35.21 1.02
C PHE A 42 5.37 -33.90 1.00
N GLU A 43 5.68 -33.00 1.92
CA GLU A 43 5.07 -31.68 2.05
C GLU A 43 6.15 -30.61 2.14
N ASP A 44 6.09 -29.64 1.23
CA ASP A 44 6.89 -28.42 1.30
C ASP A 44 5.95 -27.19 1.16
N PRO A 45 6.46 -25.96 1.25
CA PRO A 45 5.64 -24.75 1.09
C PRO A 45 5.06 -24.56 -0.32
N PHE A 46 5.54 -25.31 -1.31
CA PHE A 46 5.16 -25.20 -2.71
C PHE A 46 4.10 -26.23 -3.11
N GLY A 47 3.98 -27.35 -2.39
CA GLY A 47 2.99 -28.38 -2.65
C GLY A 47 3.14 -29.64 -1.81
N GLN A 48 2.19 -30.55 -2.00
CA GLN A 48 2.16 -31.87 -1.38
C GLN A 48 2.26 -32.93 -2.48
N ALA A 49 3.20 -33.88 -2.35
CA ALA A 49 3.31 -35.07 -3.18
C ALA A 49 2.95 -36.32 -2.37
N ARG A 50 2.09 -37.17 -2.94
CA ARG A 50 1.66 -38.43 -2.33
C ARG A 50 2.08 -39.60 -3.21
N GLY A 51 2.74 -40.58 -2.60
CA GLY A 51 3.32 -41.73 -3.28
C GLY A 51 4.70 -41.43 -3.88
N ILE A 52 5.52 -42.47 -3.99
CA ILE A 52 6.94 -42.37 -4.38
C ILE A 52 7.12 -41.67 -5.73
N ASP A 53 6.26 -41.94 -6.72
CA ASP A 53 6.40 -41.37 -8.07
C ASP A 53 6.16 -39.84 -8.10
N ALA A 54 5.24 -39.35 -7.27
CA ALA A 54 5.00 -37.92 -7.12
C ALA A 54 6.17 -37.23 -6.39
N ILE A 55 6.72 -37.87 -5.35
CA ILE A 55 7.89 -37.37 -4.60
C ILE A 55 9.11 -37.30 -5.52
N LYS A 56 9.38 -38.37 -6.29
CA LYS A 56 10.44 -38.40 -7.31
C LYS A 56 10.30 -37.23 -8.28
N SER A 57 9.09 -37.02 -8.81
CA SER A 57 8.81 -35.94 -9.77
C SER A 57 9.08 -34.56 -9.19
N GLN A 58 8.79 -34.33 -7.91
CA GLN A 58 9.02 -33.06 -7.23
C GLN A 58 10.53 -32.77 -7.07
N PHE A 59 11.32 -33.74 -6.61
CA PHE A 59 12.78 -33.58 -6.49
C PHE A 59 13.49 -33.49 -7.84
N ILE A 60 13.05 -34.23 -8.87
CA ILE A 60 13.56 -34.10 -10.24
C ILE A 60 13.19 -32.73 -10.85
N GLY A 61 12.02 -32.18 -10.50
CA GLY A 61 11.63 -30.82 -10.90
C GLY A 61 12.58 -29.77 -10.31
N LEU A 62 12.92 -29.89 -9.03
CA LEU A 62 13.90 -29.02 -8.36
C LEU A 62 15.30 -29.12 -8.96
N ASP A 63 15.72 -30.33 -9.36
CA ASP A 63 17.00 -30.57 -10.04
C ASP A 63 17.14 -29.77 -11.35
N LYS A 64 16.05 -29.64 -12.11
CA LYS A 64 16.00 -28.83 -13.35
C LYS A 64 15.97 -27.32 -13.11
N LEU A 65 15.50 -26.87 -11.93
CA LEU A 65 15.34 -25.46 -11.62
C LEU A 65 16.64 -24.78 -11.17
N PHE A 66 17.57 -25.53 -10.58
CA PHE A 66 18.84 -25.01 -10.07
C PHE A 66 20.02 -25.59 -10.84
N SER A 67 21.14 -24.88 -10.98
CA SER A 67 22.37 -25.43 -11.57
C SER A 67 23.13 -26.29 -10.56
N SER A 68 23.15 -25.90 -9.30
CA SER A 68 23.79 -26.64 -8.20
C SER A 68 22.88 -26.67 -6.95
N SER A 69 23.06 -27.70 -6.12
CA SER A 69 22.41 -27.83 -4.81
C SER A 69 23.41 -28.49 -3.86
N VAL A 70 23.83 -27.78 -2.82
CA VAL A 70 24.84 -28.27 -1.88
C VAL A 70 24.30 -28.17 -0.46
N THR A 71 24.32 -29.30 0.25
CA THR A 71 24.05 -29.33 1.69
C THR A 71 25.29 -28.82 2.41
N LYS A 72 25.19 -27.63 3.00
CA LYS A 72 26.30 -26.96 3.68
C LYS A 72 26.57 -27.57 5.04
N ASP A 73 25.53 -27.68 5.85
CA ASP A 73 25.56 -28.32 7.15
C ASP A 73 24.13 -28.71 7.58
N TYR A 74 24.03 -29.53 8.62
CA TYR A 74 22.77 -29.93 9.22
C TYR A 74 22.95 -30.14 10.73
N LYS A 75 21.85 -30.07 11.47
CA LYS A 75 21.82 -30.37 12.91
C LYS A 75 20.59 -31.16 13.28
N VAL A 76 20.77 -32.32 13.91
CA VAL A 76 19.65 -33.13 14.42
C VAL A 76 19.14 -32.52 15.72
N LEU A 77 17.84 -32.21 15.76
CA LEU A 77 17.14 -31.64 16.92
C LEU A 77 16.37 -32.69 17.72
N ALA A 78 15.92 -33.76 17.07
CA ALA A 78 15.24 -34.88 17.72
C ALA A 78 15.45 -36.18 16.95
N SER A 79 15.59 -37.29 17.68
CA SER A 79 15.81 -38.63 17.11
C SER A 79 15.09 -39.67 17.98
N GLU A 80 13.80 -39.88 17.71
CA GLU A 80 12.91 -40.84 18.39
C GLU A 80 12.57 -42.02 17.46
N PRO A 81 12.16 -43.21 17.95
CA PRO A 81 11.98 -44.42 17.12
C PRO A 81 11.24 -44.22 15.79
N GLU A 82 10.13 -43.47 15.78
CA GLU A 82 9.31 -43.20 14.59
C GLU A 82 9.40 -41.74 14.11
N PHE A 83 10.34 -40.95 14.63
CA PHE A 83 10.40 -39.52 14.34
C PHE A 83 11.84 -38.97 14.36
N MET A 84 12.18 -38.17 13.35
CA MET A 84 13.40 -37.36 13.34
C MET A 84 13.08 -35.92 12.97
N ARG A 85 13.80 -34.99 13.61
CA ARG A 85 13.77 -33.57 13.27
C ARG A 85 15.19 -33.07 13.11
N LEU A 86 15.44 -32.34 12.04
CA LEU A 86 16.74 -31.70 11.80
C LEU A 86 16.57 -30.30 11.20
N VAL A 87 17.56 -29.45 11.45
CA VAL A 87 17.79 -28.22 10.70
C VAL A 87 18.70 -28.55 9.53
N LEU A 88 18.32 -28.12 8.33
CA LEU A 88 19.08 -28.32 7.10
C LEU A 88 19.48 -26.97 6.51
N HIS A 89 20.76 -26.80 6.20
CA HIS A 89 21.26 -25.66 5.45
C HIS A 89 21.66 -26.08 4.03
N GLN A 90 20.87 -25.66 3.05
CA GLN A 90 21.10 -25.92 1.64
C GLN A 90 21.52 -24.65 0.91
N ILE A 91 22.39 -24.76 -0.09
CA ILE A 91 22.71 -23.68 -1.03
C ILE A 91 22.27 -24.13 -2.42
N TYR A 92 21.34 -23.40 -3.02
CA TYR A 92 20.89 -23.63 -4.40
C TYR A 92 21.46 -22.56 -5.32
N THR A 93 22.13 -22.94 -6.40
CA THR A 93 22.62 -21.98 -7.41
C THR A 93 21.60 -21.83 -8.54
N ILE A 94 21.23 -20.59 -8.88
CA ILE A 94 20.30 -20.32 -9.98
C ILE A 94 21.09 -20.17 -11.30
N PRO A 95 20.78 -20.96 -12.35
CA PRO A 95 21.61 -21.05 -13.57
C PRO A 95 21.75 -19.72 -14.33
N VAL A 96 20.71 -18.90 -14.36
CA VAL A 96 20.65 -17.68 -15.20
C VAL A 96 21.44 -16.51 -14.60
N ILE A 97 21.43 -16.37 -13.28
CA ILE A 97 22.01 -15.22 -12.58
C ILE A 97 23.26 -15.57 -11.77
N GLN A 98 23.66 -16.85 -11.77
CA GLN A 98 24.80 -17.38 -11.00
C GLN A 98 24.79 -16.93 -9.53
N TYR A 99 23.60 -16.90 -8.94
CA TYR A 99 23.40 -16.50 -7.56
C TYR A 99 23.21 -17.73 -6.68
N ASP A 100 23.98 -17.79 -5.58
CA ASP A 100 23.83 -18.79 -4.55
C ASP A 100 22.75 -18.35 -3.56
N LEU A 101 21.68 -19.13 -3.51
CA LEU A 101 20.56 -18.94 -2.60
C LEU A 101 20.74 -19.87 -1.38
N PRO A 102 21.26 -19.36 -0.24
CA PRO A 102 21.24 -20.13 0.98
C PRO A 102 19.80 -20.25 1.47
N VAL A 103 19.42 -21.46 1.85
CA VAL A 103 18.11 -21.87 2.31
C VAL A 103 18.29 -22.63 3.60
N GLU A 104 17.59 -22.20 4.63
CA GLU A 104 17.52 -22.88 5.92
C GLU A 104 16.12 -23.50 6.05
N SER A 105 16.05 -24.77 6.41
CA SER A 105 14.79 -25.45 6.63
C SER A 105 14.81 -26.36 7.86
N ILE A 106 13.63 -26.61 8.41
CA ILE A 106 13.43 -27.68 9.39
C ILE A 106 12.74 -28.83 8.70
N VAL A 107 13.42 -29.98 8.71
CA VAL A 107 12.93 -31.21 8.10
C VAL A 107 12.40 -32.11 9.22
N ASN A 108 11.12 -32.45 9.14
CA ASN A 108 10.47 -33.46 9.98
C ASN A 108 10.31 -34.75 9.17
N LEU A 109 10.80 -35.86 9.72
CA LEU A 109 10.68 -37.19 9.13
C LEU A 109 9.92 -38.08 10.09
N TYR A 110 8.77 -38.58 9.65
CA TYR A 110 8.00 -39.60 10.35
C TYR A 110 8.33 -40.94 9.71
N LEU A 111 8.81 -41.88 10.51
CA LEU A 111 9.35 -43.16 10.06
C LEU A 111 8.33 -44.28 10.32
N THR A 112 8.35 -45.31 9.48
CA THR A 112 7.68 -46.58 9.76
C THR A 112 8.50 -47.39 10.76
N PRO A 113 7.93 -48.43 11.39
CA PRO A 113 8.68 -49.36 12.26
C PRO A 113 9.88 -50.02 11.56
N GLU A 114 9.83 -50.16 10.23
CA GLU A 114 10.91 -50.69 9.40
C GLU A 114 11.98 -49.64 9.04
N GLY A 115 11.85 -48.41 9.54
CA GLY A 115 12.83 -47.32 9.35
C GLY A 115 12.69 -46.56 8.02
N ARG A 116 11.59 -46.69 7.29
CA ARG A 116 11.34 -45.92 6.05
C ARG A 116 10.58 -44.63 6.33
N ILE A 117 10.79 -43.61 5.50
CA ILE A 117 10.12 -42.32 5.61
C ILE A 117 8.68 -42.46 5.11
N LYS A 118 7.71 -42.34 6.02
CA LYS A 118 6.27 -42.31 5.73
C LYS A 118 5.77 -40.90 5.47
N ARG A 119 6.30 -39.91 6.20
CA ARG A 119 5.97 -38.51 5.98
C ARG A 119 7.22 -37.65 6.10
N HIS A 120 7.40 -36.75 5.16
CA HIS A 120 8.53 -35.84 5.10
C HIS A 120 7.99 -34.42 4.93
N GLU A 121 8.15 -33.60 5.96
CA GLU A 121 7.77 -32.19 5.93
C GLU A 121 9.04 -31.33 5.87
N ASP A 122 9.15 -30.48 4.86
CA ASP A 122 10.25 -29.53 4.71
C ASP A 122 9.73 -28.10 4.95
N LEU A 123 10.07 -27.54 6.12
CA LEU A 123 9.63 -26.22 6.55
C LEU A 123 10.72 -25.18 6.27
N LEU A 124 10.68 -24.58 5.10
CA LEU A 124 11.64 -23.55 4.66
C LEU A 124 11.47 -22.25 5.47
N PHE A 125 12.49 -21.85 6.23
CA PHE A 125 12.51 -20.57 6.98
C PHE A 125 12.70 -19.36 6.06
N ARG A 126 13.51 -19.53 5.01
CA ARG A 126 13.91 -18.45 4.12
C ARG A 126 12.95 -18.14 2.97
N LEU A 127 11.76 -18.76 2.94
CA LEU A 127 10.65 -18.32 2.09
C LEU A 127 9.71 -17.34 2.81
N ASN A 128 10.25 -16.53 3.71
CA ASN A 128 9.80 -15.15 3.77
C ASN A 128 10.22 -14.48 2.46
N LEU A 129 9.39 -14.57 1.41
CA LEU A 129 9.42 -13.62 0.29
C LEU A 129 8.97 -12.24 0.81
N LYS A 130 9.77 -11.66 1.71
CA LYS A 130 9.89 -10.23 1.89
C LYS A 130 11.12 -9.83 1.09
N TYR A 131 10.98 -9.88 -0.23
CA TYR A 131 12.06 -9.55 -1.13
C TYR A 131 12.35 -8.05 -1.06
N ARG A 132 13.57 -7.72 -0.61
CA ARG A 132 14.14 -6.37 -0.68
C ARG A 132 15.16 -6.24 -1.83
N SER A 133 15.32 -7.25 -2.69
CA SER A 133 16.36 -7.23 -3.74
C SER A 133 15.90 -7.67 -5.13
N ASP A 134 14.61 -7.88 -5.36
CA ASP A 134 14.13 -8.04 -6.71
C ASP A 134 13.92 -6.64 -7.27
N GLY A 135 14.64 -6.30 -8.34
CA GLY A 135 14.22 -5.21 -9.18
C GLY A 135 12.81 -5.46 -9.74
N ILE A 136 12.30 -4.52 -10.52
CA ILE A 136 10.95 -4.49 -11.13
C ILE A 136 10.49 -5.85 -11.74
N VAL A 137 11.43 -6.71 -12.16
CA VAL A 137 11.18 -8.00 -12.82
C VAL A 137 10.77 -9.13 -11.85
N GLY A 138 11.38 -9.26 -10.67
CA GLY A 138 10.97 -10.26 -9.67
C GLY A 138 9.63 -9.90 -9.02
N TYR A 139 9.39 -8.59 -8.85
CA TYR A 139 8.07 -8.05 -8.50
C TYR A 139 6.97 -8.51 -9.48
N ALA A 140 7.22 -8.49 -10.79
CA ALA A 140 6.23 -8.90 -11.80
C ALA A 140 5.84 -10.39 -11.73
N TRP A 141 6.71 -11.26 -11.17
CA TRP A 141 6.49 -12.70 -11.07
C TRP A 141 5.59 -13.09 -9.88
N GLU A 142 5.71 -12.42 -8.73
CA GLU A 142 4.85 -12.64 -7.56
C GLU A 142 3.40 -12.18 -7.76
N PHE A 143 3.19 -11.13 -8.57
CA PHE A 143 1.86 -10.73 -9.07
C PHE A 143 1.24 -11.80 -10.00
N GLY A 144 1.94 -12.90 -10.23
CA GLY A 144 1.61 -13.92 -11.21
C GLY A 144 0.51 -14.92 -10.83
N THR A 145 0.17 -15.05 -9.55
CA THR A 145 -0.70 -16.14 -9.08
C THR A 145 -2.19 -15.84 -9.18
N SER A 146 -2.60 -14.58 -8.98
CA SER A 146 -4.02 -14.18 -9.04
C SER A 146 -4.34 -13.35 -10.28
N LYS A 147 -5.36 -13.82 -11.02
CA LYS A 147 -5.91 -13.12 -12.18
C LYS A 147 -6.40 -11.71 -11.85
N TYR A 148 -7.06 -11.54 -10.69
CA TYR A 148 -7.67 -10.27 -10.32
C TYR A 148 -6.64 -9.21 -9.93
N VAL A 149 -5.53 -9.63 -9.33
CA VAL A 149 -4.40 -8.74 -9.01
C VAL A 149 -3.79 -8.16 -10.27
N ARG A 150 -3.56 -9.00 -11.30
CA ARG A 150 -3.06 -8.55 -12.61
C ARG A 150 -4.01 -7.58 -13.30
N ILE A 151 -5.32 -7.90 -13.29
CA ILE A 151 -6.35 -7.03 -13.88
C ILE A 151 -6.34 -5.68 -13.18
N SER A 152 -6.28 -5.65 -11.85
CA SER A 152 -6.32 -4.39 -11.10
C SER A 152 -5.08 -3.52 -11.31
N MET A 153 -3.88 -4.13 -11.35
CA MET A 153 -2.65 -3.43 -11.74
C MET A 153 -2.74 -2.82 -13.14
N LEU A 154 -3.21 -3.62 -14.11
CA LEU A 154 -3.34 -3.17 -15.49
C LEU A 154 -4.39 -2.05 -15.62
N SER A 155 -5.53 -2.20 -14.93
CA SER A 155 -6.61 -1.22 -14.87
C SER A 155 -6.11 0.11 -14.28
N SER A 156 -5.35 0.05 -13.18
CA SER A 156 -4.75 1.23 -12.53
C SER A 156 -3.71 1.91 -13.40
N LEU A 157 -2.84 1.15 -14.06
CA LEU A 157 -1.84 1.70 -14.98
C LEU A 157 -2.52 2.33 -16.20
N LEU A 158 -3.52 1.65 -16.78
CA LEU A 158 -4.29 2.15 -17.91
C LEU A 158 -5.03 3.44 -17.54
N GLN A 159 -5.70 3.48 -16.39
CA GLN A 159 -6.36 4.68 -15.87
C GLN A 159 -5.34 5.82 -15.72
N ALA A 160 -4.21 5.59 -15.06
CA ALA A 160 -3.21 6.62 -14.83
C ALA A 160 -2.68 7.18 -16.16
N VAL A 161 -2.39 6.33 -17.15
CA VAL A 161 -1.88 6.78 -18.46
C VAL A 161 -2.96 7.52 -19.26
N VAL A 162 -4.16 6.94 -19.40
CA VAL A 162 -5.24 7.51 -20.21
C VAL A 162 -5.75 8.81 -19.61
N ILE A 163 -5.99 8.87 -18.30
CA ILE A 163 -6.49 10.07 -17.65
C ILE A 163 -5.41 11.16 -17.63
N CYS A 164 -4.16 10.85 -17.28
CA CYS A 164 -3.11 11.89 -17.30
C CYS A 164 -2.86 12.46 -18.70
N THR A 165 -2.93 11.63 -19.76
CA THR A 165 -2.76 12.11 -21.13
C THR A 165 -3.93 13.00 -21.57
N LEU A 166 -5.17 12.60 -21.29
CA LEU A 166 -6.35 13.43 -21.56
C LEU A 166 -6.30 14.75 -20.79
N GLU A 167 -5.93 14.73 -19.52
CA GLU A 167 -5.80 15.93 -18.69
C GLU A 167 -4.70 16.87 -19.20
N ALA A 168 -3.55 16.33 -19.63
CA ALA A 168 -2.50 17.13 -20.25
C ALA A 168 -2.99 17.79 -21.56
N ILE A 169 -3.78 17.09 -22.38
CA ILE A 169 -4.35 17.65 -23.61
C ILE A 169 -5.36 18.76 -23.28
N VAL A 170 -6.29 18.50 -22.36
CA VAL A 170 -7.32 19.46 -21.92
C VAL A 170 -6.65 20.70 -21.31
N TYR A 171 -5.62 20.52 -20.50
CA TYR A 171 -4.84 21.62 -19.94
C TYR A 171 -4.22 22.51 -21.03
N ASN A 172 -3.59 21.90 -22.04
CA ASN A 172 -3.01 22.65 -23.17
C ASN A 172 -4.06 23.42 -23.98
N LEU A 173 -5.25 22.84 -24.18
CA LEU A 173 -6.36 23.52 -24.82
C LEU A 173 -6.83 24.72 -23.99
N HIS A 174 -6.91 24.56 -22.67
CA HIS A 174 -7.30 25.65 -21.79
C HIS A 174 -6.26 26.77 -21.75
N LEU A 175 -4.96 26.45 -21.76
CA LEU A 175 -3.90 27.45 -21.89
C LEU A 175 -4.02 28.28 -23.17
N LYS A 176 -4.34 27.63 -24.30
CA LYS A 176 -4.59 28.33 -25.57
C LYS A 176 -5.81 29.25 -25.49
N GLN A 177 -6.88 28.78 -24.86
CA GLN A 177 -8.09 29.58 -24.64
C GLN A 177 -7.82 30.80 -23.76
N LEU A 178 -7.03 30.64 -22.69
CA LEU A 178 -6.63 31.72 -21.80
C LEU A 178 -5.74 32.75 -22.51
N ALA A 179 -4.80 32.30 -23.35
CA ALA A 179 -3.94 33.17 -24.15
C ALA A 179 -4.70 33.92 -25.26
N ALA A 180 -5.78 33.34 -25.79
CA ALA A 180 -6.68 34.05 -26.70
C ALA A 180 -7.49 35.12 -25.93
N TYR A 181 -7.99 34.78 -24.74
CA TYR A 181 -8.73 35.70 -23.89
C TYR A 181 -7.90 36.93 -23.49
N SER A 182 -6.64 36.72 -23.06
CA SER A 182 -5.75 37.82 -22.64
C SER A 182 -5.42 38.82 -23.76
N LYS A 183 -5.57 38.42 -25.03
CA LYS A 183 -5.37 39.31 -26.18
C LYS A 183 -6.58 40.21 -26.45
N VAL A 184 -7.78 39.76 -26.07
CA VAL A 184 -9.06 40.42 -26.39
C VAL A 184 -9.56 41.26 -25.22
N SER A 185 -9.45 40.73 -24.00
CA SER A 185 -9.96 41.39 -22.79
C SER A 185 -8.83 42.09 -22.03
N LYS A 186 -9.06 43.35 -21.68
CA LYS A 186 -8.23 44.09 -20.71
C LYS A 186 -8.49 43.66 -19.26
N VAL A 187 -9.56 42.89 -19.04
CA VAL A 187 -9.89 42.30 -17.73
C VAL A 187 -9.18 40.95 -17.62
N PRO A 188 -8.34 40.73 -16.60
CA PRO A 188 -7.70 39.44 -16.40
C PRO A 188 -8.76 38.37 -16.08
N PRO A 189 -8.56 37.13 -16.55
CA PRO A 189 -9.46 36.04 -16.25
C PRO A 189 -9.49 35.76 -14.74
N LEU A 190 -10.63 35.28 -14.23
CA LEU A 190 -10.78 34.88 -12.83
C LEU A 190 -9.69 33.86 -12.47
N LYS A 191 -8.74 34.25 -11.61
CA LYS A 191 -7.57 33.46 -11.17
C LYS A 191 -7.05 32.51 -12.26
N ASP A 192 -6.37 33.08 -13.24
CA ASP A 192 -5.60 32.40 -14.29
C ASP A 192 -4.86 31.12 -13.84
N LYS A 193 -4.31 31.11 -12.62
CA LYS A 193 -3.55 29.97 -12.05
C LYS A 193 -4.41 28.84 -11.48
N ALA A 194 -5.68 29.09 -11.17
CA ALA A 194 -6.54 28.13 -10.47
C ALA A 194 -6.71 26.83 -11.22
N LEU A 195 -7.02 26.94 -12.50
CA LEU A 195 -7.28 25.78 -13.32
C LEU A 195 -6.02 24.91 -13.52
N SER A 196 -4.86 25.55 -13.72
CA SER A 196 -3.58 24.85 -13.81
C SER A 196 -3.30 24.00 -12.57
N ILE A 197 -3.58 24.54 -11.38
CA ILE A 197 -3.38 23.83 -10.12
C ILE A 197 -4.34 22.65 -10.01
N TYR A 198 -5.59 22.78 -10.44
CA TYR A 198 -6.55 21.67 -10.40
C TYR A 198 -6.16 20.52 -11.34
N TYR A 199 -5.69 20.81 -12.55
CA TYR A 199 -5.21 19.78 -13.47
C TYR A 199 -3.97 19.05 -12.95
N ILE A 200 -2.99 19.79 -12.42
CA ILE A 200 -1.78 19.20 -11.82
C ILE A 200 -2.15 18.30 -10.63
N LEU A 201 -3.05 18.75 -9.76
CA LEU A 201 -3.49 17.95 -8.62
C LEU A 201 -4.24 16.69 -9.03
N PHE A 202 -5.02 16.74 -10.11
CA PHE A 202 -5.70 15.55 -10.60
C PHE A 202 -4.71 14.54 -11.19
N ILE A 203 -3.69 14.99 -11.91
CA ILE A 203 -2.58 14.13 -12.38
C ILE A 203 -1.87 13.48 -11.19
N ILE A 204 -1.55 14.26 -10.14
CA ILE A 204 -0.95 13.73 -8.91
C ILE A 204 -1.89 12.71 -8.23
N ALA A 205 -3.20 12.94 -8.25
CA ALA A 205 -4.20 12.01 -7.73
C ALA A 205 -4.19 10.66 -8.48
N GLN A 206 -4.04 10.67 -9.81
CA GLN A 206 -3.95 9.44 -10.60
C GLN A 206 -2.66 8.66 -10.31
N ILE A 207 -1.54 9.36 -10.13
CA ILE A 207 -0.27 8.72 -9.74
C ILE A 207 -0.39 8.14 -8.32
N PHE A 208 -1.01 8.88 -7.39
CA PHE A 208 -1.26 8.41 -6.03
C PHE A 208 -2.19 7.17 -6.01
N GLN A 209 -3.22 7.14 -6.86
CA GLN A 209 -4.08 5.97 -7.05
C GLN A 209 -3.27 4.75 -7.47
N LEU A 210 -2.36 4.89 -8.44
CA LEU A 210 -1.49 3.80 -8.89
C LEU A 210 -0.56 3.31 -7.79
N ILE A 211 0.07 4.22 -7.04
CA ILE A 211 0.93 3.88 -5.90
C ILE A 211 0.14 3.13 -4.82
N LEU A 212 -1.08 3.58 -4.50
CA LEU A 212 -1.94 2.89 -3.54
C LEU A 212 -2.40 1.52 -4.05
N CYS A 213 -2.67 1.38 -5.34
CA CYS A 213 -3.01 0.10 -5.94
C CYS A 213 -1.85 -0.88 -5.75
N LEU A 214 -0.62 -0.47 -6.10
CA LEU A 214 0.60 -1.26 -5.93
C LEU A 214 0.82 -1.66 -4.47
N ASP A 215 0.67 -0.72 -3.54
CA ASP A 215 0.81 -0.98 -2.11
C ASP A 215 -0.28 -1.92 -1.58
N ALA A 216 -1.53 -1.78 -2.04
CA ALA A 216 -2.66 -2.60 -1.65
C ALA A 216 -2.49 -4.07 -2.07
N THR A 217 -2.01 -4.29 -3.29
CA THR A 217 -1.79 -5.64 -3.81
C THR A 217 -0.50 -6.26 -3.27
N TYR A 218 0.57 -5.48 -3.10
CA TYR A 218 1.81 -5.94 -2.49
C TYR A 218 1.57 -6.44 -1.06
N ASN A 219 0.89 -5.64 -0.24
CA ASN A 219 0.62 -6.02 1.15
C ASN A 219 -0.56 -7.01 1.30
N LYS A 220 -1.21 -7.41 0.19
CA LYS A 220 -2.44 -8.24 0.16
C LYS A 220 -3.50 -7.74 1.14
N ASN A 221 -3.71 -6.43 1.16
CA ASN A 221 -4.47 -5.76 2.20
C ASN A 221 -5.86 -5.33 1.69
N THR A 222 -6.88 -6.07 2.13
CA THR A 222 -8.28 -5.87 1.75
C THR A 222 -8.79 -4.47 2.00
N ILE A 223 -8.37 -3.87 3.11
CA ILE A 223 -8.86 -2.56 3.53
C ILE A 223 -8.37 -1.47 2.58
N GLN A 224 -7.14 -1.58 2.08
CA GLN A 224 -6.60 -0.61 1.12
C GLN A 224 -7.30 -0.74 -0.23
N VAL A 225 -7.60 -1.96 -0.66
CA VAL A 225 -8.35 -2.21 -1.91
C VAL A 225 -9.74 -1.60 -1.86
N ILE A 226 -10.48 -1.76 -0.76
CA ILE A 226 -11.80 -1.13 -0.58
C ILE A 226 -11.67 0.39 -0.63
N ALA A 227 -10.68 0.94 0.08
CA ALA A 227 -10.47 2.38 0.11
C ALA A 227 -10.03 2.94 -1.26
N LEU A 228 -9.29 2.17 -2.05
CA LEU A 228 -8.94 2.51 -3.44
C LEU A 228 -10.20 2.63 -4.32
N ALA A 229 -11.18 1.72 -4.16
CA ALA A 229 -12.45 1.82 -4.89
C ALA A 229 -13.22 3.09 -4.50
N ILE A 230 -13.29 3.42 -3.20
CA ILE A 230 -13.92 4.67 -2.72
C ILE A 230 -13.20 5.90 -3.29
N PHE A 231 -11.86 5.87 -3.32
CA PHE A 231 -11.06 6.96 -3.87
C PHE A 231 -11.34 7.21 -5.35
N ASN A 232 -11.56 6.16 -6.16
CA ASN A 232 -11.93 6.33 -7.56
C ASN A 232 -13.28 7.06 -7.74
N PHE A 233 -14.29 6.75 -6.92
CA PHE A 233 -15.55 7.51 -6.92
C PHE A 233 -15.36 8.96 -6.48
N LEU A 234 -14.50 9.23 -5.49
CA LEU A 234 -14.14 10.60 -5.11
C LEU A 234 -13.43 11.34 -6.26
N ALA A 235 -12.54 10.67 -6.99
CA ALA A 235 -11.86 11.23 -8.15
C ALA A 235 -12.82 11.49 -9.32
N MET A 236 -13.86 10.68 -9.51
CA MET A 236 -14.95 10.99 -10.43
C MET A 236 -15.71 12.27 -10.01
N GLY A 237 -16.01 12.41 -8.72
CA GLY A 237 -16.60 13.65 -8.18
C GLY A 237 -15.71 14.88 -8.43
N TYR A 238 -14.39 14.72 -8.29
CA TYR A 238 -13.42 15.76 -8.63
C TYR A 238 -13.50 16.16 -10.11
N ALA A 239 -13.56 15.21 -11.04
CA ALA A 239 -13.68 15.49 -12.47
C ALA A 239 -14.96 16.29 -12.82
N ILE A 240 -16.09 15.99 -12.15
CA ILE A 240 -17.34 16.74 -12.29
C ILE A 240 -17.17 18.18 -11.80
N LEU A 241 -16.57 18.37 -10.63
CA LEU A 241 -16.29 19.70 -10.09
C LEU A 241 -15.35 20.50 -10.99
N GLN A 242 -14.36 19.85 -11.58
CA GLN A 242 -13.41 20.45 -12.53
C GLN A 242 -14.14 20.99 -13.76
N HIS A 243 -15.06 20.22 -14.34
CA HIS A 243 -15.86 20.65 -15.47
C HIS A 243 -16.73 21.87 -15.14
N ILE A 244 -17.43 21.85 -13.99
CA ILE A 244 -18.27 22.96 -13.54
C ILE A 244 -17.43 24.24 -13.38
N GLN A 245 -16.24 24.12 -12.78
CA GLN A 245 -15.36 25.25 -12.55
C GLN A 245 -14.77 25.80 -13.85
N ALA A 246 -14.35 24.94 -14.78
CA ALA A 246 -13.80 25.33 -16.08
C ALA A 246 -14.80 26.16 -16.89
N LYS A 247 -16.09 25.80 -16.85
CA LYS A 247 -17.18 26.55 -17.51
C LYS A 247 -17.36 27.96 -16.95
N ASN A 248 -17.16 28.13 -15.63
CA ASN A 248 -17.45 29.39 -14.94
C ASN A 248 -16.32 30.42 -15.01
N ILE A 249 -15.11 30.05 -15.45
CA ILE A 249 -13.94 30.95 -15.46
C ILE A 249 -13.94 31.91 -16.66
N ILE A 250 -14.46 31.49 -17.82
CA ILE A 250 -14.47 32.30 -19.05
C ILE A 250 -15.92 32.53 -19.48
N VAL A 251 -16.60 33.47 -18.81
CA VAL A 251 -17.93 33.92 -19.20
C VAL A 251 -17.77 35.22 -20.00
N SER A 252 -17.65 35.11 -21.32
CA SER A 252 -17.84 36.28 -22.17
C SER A 252 -18.38 35.85 -23.54
N GLU A 253 -19.56 36.36 -23.89
CA GLU A 253 -20.24 36.08 -25.16
C GLU A 253 -19.38 36.45 -26.37
N ASN A 254 -18.55 37.49 -26.27
CA ASN A 254 -17.76 38.00 -27.39
C ASN A 254 -16.54 37.14 -27.76
N ILE A 255 -16.10 36.18 -26.93
CA ILE A 255 -14.92 35.34 -27.25
C ILE A 255 -15.28 34.23 -28.23
N ALA A 256 -16.52 33.73 -28.20
CA ALA A 256 -16.96 32.65 -29.08
C ALA A 256 -16.81 33.04 -30.57
N ASP A 257 -17.05 34.31 -30.88
CA ASP A 257 -16.92 34.86 -32.22
C ASP A 257 -15.45 35.11 -32.64
N ILE A 258 -14.55 35.30 -31.67
CA ILE A 258 -13.13 35.64 -31.90
C ILE A 258 -12.26 34.38 -31.95
N TYR A 259 -12.63 33.33 -31.23
CA TYR A 259 -11.89 32.07 -31.17
C TYR A 259 -12.80 30.89 -31.54
N PRO A 260 -12.72 30.36 -32.78
CA PRO A 260 -13.54 29.22 -33.21
C PRO A 260 -13.25 27.92 -32.42
N GLY A 261 -12.16 27.88 -31.65
CA GLY A 261 -11.85 26.79 -30.71
C GLY A 261 -12.45 26.97 -29.31
N TYR A 262 -13.35 27.93 -29.09
CA TYR A 262 -14.00 28.15 -27.80
C TYR A 262 -14.80 26.91 -27.39
N ASN A 263 -14.53 26.36 -26.20
CA ASN A 263 -15.03 25.06 -25.72
C ASN A 263 -14.50 23.81 -26.43
N ALA A 264 -13.38 23.88 -27.17
CA ALA A 264 -12.77 22.69 -27.78
C ALA A 264 -12.45 21.57 -26.76
N SER A 265 -12.20 21.91 -25.48
CA SER A 265 -11.97 20.94 -24.41
C SER A 265 -13.23 20.24 -23.89
N ARG A 266 -14.43 20.78 -24.17
CA ARG A 266 -15.69 20.35 -23.52
C ARG A 266 -16.00 18.87 -23.76
N ASN A 267 -15.80 18.39 -24.98
CA ASN A 267 -16.04 16.98 -25.32
C ASN A 267 -15.05 16.04 -24.60
N LEU A 268 -13.80 16.48 -24.43
CA LEU A 268 -12.78 15.71 -23.71
C LEU A 268 -13.06 15.67 -22.21
N GLU A 269 -13.55 16.78 -21.62
CA GLU A 269 -13.95 16.82 -20.21
C GLU A 269 -15.10 15.85 -19.91
N TYR A 270 -16.12 15.79 -20.77
CA TYR A 270 -17.18 14.78 -20.65
C TYR A 270 -16.65 13.35 -20.81
N ALA A 271 -15.73 13.13 -21.75
CA ALA A 271 -15.06 11.84 -21.91
C ALA A 271 -14.29 11.44 -20.64
N ILE A 272 -13.57 12.35 -19.98
CA ILE A 272 -12.86 12.09 -18.72
C ILE A 272 -13.86 11.66 -17.63
N ILE A 273 -15.00 12.35 -17.48
CA ILE A 273 -16.02 11.98 -16.49
C ILE A 273 -16.58 10.57 -16.75
N ILE A 274 -16.89 10.25 -18.00
CA ILE A 274 -17.41 8.92 -18.39
C ILE A 274 -16.36 7.84 -18.17
N LEU A 275 -15.10 8.09 -18.54
CA LEU A 275 -14.00 7.15 -18.29
C LEU A 275 -13.77 6.93 -16.79
N MET A 276 -13.79 7.99 -15.98
CA MET A 276 -13.68 7.88 -14.52
C MET A 276 -14.83 7.07 -13.91
N LEU A 277 -16.04 7.17 -14.45
CA LEU A 277 -17.17 6.32 -14.03
C LEU A 277 -16.92 4.84 -14.37
N ILE A 278 -16.48 4.55 -15.59
CA ILE A 278 -16.16 3.18 -16.04
C ILE A 278 -15.07 2.57 -15.15
N PHE A 279 -13.97 3.30 -14.93
CA PHE A 279 -12.90 2.85 -14.05
C PHE A 279 -13.38 2.67 -12.61
N SER A 280 -14.18 3.59 -12.06
CA SER A 280 -14.71 3.47 -10.69
C SER A 280 -15.55 2.20 -10.51
N LEU A 281 -16.38 1.87 -11.51
CA LEU A 281 -17.15 0.62 -11.51
C LEU A 281 -16.25 -0.61 -11.65
N SER A 282 -15.20 -0.55 -12.48
CA SER A 282 -14.21 -1.64 -12.60
C SER A 282 -13.50 -1.87 -11.27
N PHE A 283 -13.01 -0.82 -10.62
CA PHE A 283 -12.34 -0.91 -9.32
C PHE A 283 -13.27 -1.40 -8.21
N ALA A 284 -14.56 -1.05 -8.23
CA ALA A 284 -15.52 -1.60 -7.29
C ALA A 284 -15.70 -3.11 -7.46
N TYR A 285 -15.78 -3.58 -8.70
CA TYR A 285 -15.86 -5.01 -9.01
C TYR A 285 -14.58 -5.77 -8.63
N GLU A 286 -13.42 -5.24 -9.01
CA GLU A 286 -12.10 -5.79 -8.66
C GLU A 286 -11.92 -5.82 -7.14
N ALA A 287 -12.35 -4.78 -6.43
CA ALA A 287 -12.28 -4.73 -4.98
C ALA A 287 -13.12 -5.82 -4.32
N TYR A 288 -14.31 -6.11 -4.86
CA TYR A 288 -15.13 -7.22 -4.39
C TYR A 288 -14.42 -8.57 -4.55
N GLN A 289 -13.81 -8.82 -5.71
CA GLN A 289 -13.11 -10.09 -5.98
C GLN A 289 -11.85 -10.25 -5.11
N LEU A 290 -11.03 -9.20 -5.02
CA LEU A 290 -9.83 -9.19 -4.18
C LEU A 290 -10.15 -9.27 -2.69
N TYR A 291 -11.29 -8.71 -2.26
CA TYR A 291 -11.76 -8.84 -0.88
C TYR A 291 -11.97 -10.30 -0.49
N GLN A 292 -12.60 -11.09 -1.36
CA GLN A 292 -12.81 -12.52 -1.12
C GLN A 292 -11.48 -13.25 -1.04
N GLU A 293 -10.59 -13.03 -2.01
CA GLU A 293 -9.30 -13.73 -2.10
C GLU A 293 -8.37 -13.42 -0.91
N TYR A 294 -8.19 -12.13 -0.61
CA TYR A 294 -7.33 -11.71 0.49
C TYR A 294 -7.94 -11.99 1.86
N GLY A 295 -9.28 -12.04 1.96
CA GLY A 295 -9.98 -12.46 3.17
C GLY A 295 -9.56 -13.86 3.63
N TRP A 296 -9.40 -14.80 2.69
CA TRP A 296 -8.88 -16.15 2.96
C TRP A 296 -7.42 -16.15 3.39
N ASN A 297 -6.58 -15.29 2.83
CA ASN A 297 -5.16 -15.19 3.22
C ASN A 297 -4.99 -14.61 4.64
N ILE A 298 -5.81 -13.62 5.01
CA ILE A 298 -5.84 -13.09 6.37
C ILE A 298 -6.29 -14.16 7.37
N TYR A 299 -7.28 -14.99 7.00
CA TYR A 299 -7.72 -16.13 7.81
C TYR A 299 -6.54 -17.08 8.12
N LYS A 300 -5.77 -17.44 7.10
CA LYS A 300 -4.60 -18.33 7.24
C LYS A 300 -3.47 -17.72 8.07
N LYS A 301 -3.22 -16.41 7.93
CA LYS A 301 -2.11 -15.72 8.61
C LYS A 301 -2.33 -15.50 10.10
N ILE A 302 -3.56 -15.18 10.52
CA ILE A 302 -3.88 -14.81 11.91
C ILE A 302 -4.44 -16.02 12.71
N GLY A 303 -4.88 -17.08 12.04
CA GLY A 303 -5.56 -18.21 12.69
C GLY A 303 -7.00 -17.85 13.12
N ALA A 304 -7.71 -18.77 13.78
CA ALA A 304 -9.16 -18.67 14.05
C ALA A 304 -9.55 -17.62 15.12
N ASP A 305 -8.60 -16.95 15.77
CA ASP A 305 -8.90 -15.95 16.81
C ASP A 305 -9.58 -14.70 16.21
N LEU A 306 -10.89 -14.58 16.44
CA LEU A 306 -11.74 -13.48 15.98
C LEU A 306 -11.32 -12.13 16.60
N ARG A 307 -10.81 -12.13 17.84
CA ARG A 307 -10.43 -10.91 18.56
C ARG A 307 -9.20 -10.28 17.91
N MET A 308 -8.16 -11.07 17.64
CA MET A 308 -6.93 -10.58 17.01
C MET A 308 -7.17 -10.08 15.58
N ARG A 309 -8.07 -10.73 14.83
CA ARG A 309 -8.51 -10.22 13.52
C ARG A 309 -9.20 -8.86 13.62
N SER A 310 -10.04 -8.63 14.63
CA SER A 310 -10.70 -7.34 14.84
C SER A 310 -9.69 -6.23 15.16
N ILE A 311 -8.74 -6.52 16.04
CA ILE A 311 -7.68 -5.58 16.42
C ILE A 311 -6.79 -5.23 15.21
N TYR A 312 -6.39 -6.23 14.43
CA TYR A 312 -5.61 -6.05 13.20
C TYR A 312 -6.36 -5.22 12.14
N LYS A 313 -7.67 -5.46 11.97
CA LYS A 313 -8.51 -4.65 11.06
C LYS A 313 -8.53 -3.17 11.47
N VAL A 314 -8.67 -2.86 12.76
CA VAL A 314 -8.64 -1.48 13.26
C VAL A 314 -7.29 -0.82 12.94
N TYR A 315 -6.18 -1.53 13.16
CA TYR A 315 -4.84 -1.04 12.83
C TYR A 315 -4.68 -0.76 11.33
N GLN A 316 -5.11 -1.68 10.46
CA GLN A 316 -5.02 -1.51 9.02
C GLN A 316 -5.93 -0.40 8.47
N ILE A 317 -7.14 -0.23 9.04
CA ILE A 317 -8.03 0.89 8.72
C ILE A 317 -7.36 2.21 9.08
N LEU A 318 -6.77 2.31 10.28
CA LEU A 318 -6.12 3.53 10.72
C LEU A 318 -4.91 3.89 9.85
N LEU A 319 -4.08 2.91 9.48
CA LEU A 319 -2.99 3.14 8.52
C LEU A 319 -3.48 3.62 7.15
N MET A 320 -4.63 3.12 6.70
CA MET A 320 -5.22 3.59 5.45
C MET A 320 -5.78 5.00 5.52
N LEU A 321 -6.50 5.32 6.59
CA LEU A 321 -7.00 6.67 6.83
C LEU A 321 -5.84 7.67 6.86
N LEU A 322 -4.75 7.36 7.55
CA LEU A 322 -3.54 8.20 7.59
C LEU A 322 -2.96 8.47 6.20
N LYS A 323 -2.90 7.47 5.30
CA LYS A 323 -2.39 7.66 3.92
C LYS A 323 -3.27 8.65 3.13
N PHE A 324 -4.58 8.55 3.26
CA PHE A 324 -5.51 9.48 2.61
C PHE A 324 -5.50 10.86 3.27
N ASP A 325 -5.42 10.94 4.60
CA ASP A 325 -5.33 12.20 5.35
C ASP A 325 -4.14 13.04 4.85
N ILE A 326 -2.98 12.43 4.66
CA ILE A 326 -1.79 13.14 4.13
C ILE A 326 -2.06 13.67 2.73
N PHE A 327 -2.61 12.84 1.84
CA PHE A 327 -2.90 13.26 0.47
C PHE A 327 -3.88 14.44 0.42
N PHE A 328 -5.02 14.32 1.12
CA PHE A 328 -6.06 15.35 1.09
C PHE A 328 -5.68 16.61 1.87
N LEU A 329 -5.04 16.49 3.05
CA LEU A 329 -4.60 17.64 3.82
C LEU A 329 -3.44 18.38 3.15
N LEU A 330 -2.48 17.68 2.54
CA LEU A 330 -1.43 18.33 1.74
C LEU A 330 -2.02 18.95 0.47
N GLY A 331 -2.93 18.26 -0.21
CA GLY A 331 -3.64 18.79 -1.37
C GLY A 331 -4.39 20.10 -1.05
N PHE A 332 -5.15 20.10 0.04
CA PHE A 332 -5.79 21.32 0.56
C PHE A 332 -4.78 22.41 0.88
N SER A 333 -3.67 22.07 1.56
CA SER A 333 -2.64 23.04 1.96
C SER A 333 -1.99 23.70 0.75
N VAL A 334 -1.60 22.92 -0.25
CA VAL A 334 -0.97 23.41 -1.49
C VAL A 334 -1.95 24.28 -2.27
N GLN A 335 -3.22 23.87 -2.39
CA GLN A 335 -4.25 24.68 -3.05
C GLN A 335 -4.49 26.01 -2.33
N TYR A 336 -4.61 25.97 -1.00
CA TYR A 336 -4.84 27.16 -0.21
C TYR A 336 -3.67 28.16 -0.36
N LEU A 337 -2.44 27.67 -0.27
CA LEU A 337 -1.25 28.50 -0.49
C LEU A 337 -1.20 29.08 -1.90
N ALA A 338 -1.37 28.24 -2.91
CA ALA A 338 -1.18 28.66 -4.30
C ALA A 338 -2.31 29.56 -4.83
N LEU A 339 -3.53 29.45 -4.27
CA LEU A 339 -4.71 30.17 -4.77
C LEU A 339 -5.15 31.31 -3.88
N VAL A 340 -5.01 31.21 -2.56
CA VAL A 340 -5.57 32.20 -1.62
C VAL A 340 -4.47 33.12 -1.09
N ILE A 341 -3.29 32.59 -0.82
CA ILE A 341 -2.18 33.37 -0.26
C ILE A 341 -1.37 33.99 -1.41
N ASP A 342 -1.80 35.16 -1.87
CA ASP A 342 -1.02 35.97 -2.81
C ASP A 342 -0.08 36.91 -2.03
N THR A 343 1.22 36.58 -2.04
CA THR A 343 2.30 37.36 -1.43
C THR A 343 2.38 38.80 -1.92
N SER A 344 1.75 39.13 -3.06
CA SER A 344 1.78 40.47 -3.64
C SER A 344 0.70 41.41 -3.08
N GLN A 345 -0.37 40.88 -2.47
CA GLN A 345 -1.55 41.68 -2.06
C GLN A 345 -1.99 41.47 -0.61
N SER A 346 -1.46 40.49 0.12
CA SER A 346 -1.77 40.31 1.56
C SER A 346 -0.81 41.10 2.47
N PRO A 347 -1.30 41.96 3.37
CA PRO A 347 -0.49 42.84 4.22
C PRO A 347 0.10 42.17 5.47
N GLY A 348 0.13 40.84 5.58
CA GLY A 348 0.68 40.15 6.76
C GLY A 348 1.30 38.80 6.44
N ASN A 349 2.59 38.65 6.74
CA ASN A 349 3.30 37.37 6.66
C ASN A 349 2.74 36.32 7.64
N ASP A 350 1.94 36.74 8.61
CA ASP A 350 1.44 35.90 9.70
C ASP A 350 0.51 34.79 9.21
N GLU A 351 -0.41 35.05 8.27
CA GLU A 351 -1.31 34.01 7.76
C GLU A 351 -0.54 32.92 6.99
N LEU A 352 0.46 33.33 6.21
CA LEU A 352 1.33 32.41 5.47
C LEU A 352 2.13 31.54 6.44
N ILE A 353 2.77 32.15 7.44
CA ILE A 353 3.57 31.45 8.45
C ILE A 353 2.68 30.46 9.21
N ILE A 354 1.52 30.91 9.70
CA ILE A 354 0.58 30.06 10.42
C ILE A 354 0.12 28.89 9.54
N HIS A 355 -0.27 29.13 8.28
CA HIS A 355 -0.75 28.07 7.41
C HIS A 355 0.34 27.03 7.10
N VAL A 356 1.56 27.48 6.77
CA VAL A 356 2.68 26.57 6.49
C VAL A 356 3.04 25.76 7.74
N THR A 357 3.17 26.41 8.90
CA THR A 357 3.55 25.73 10.14
C THR A 357 2.46 24.75 10.61
N VAL A 358 1.19 25.16 10.65
CA VAL A 358 0.10 24.32 11.16
C VAL A 358 -0.29 23.24 10.17
N SER A 359 -0.38 23.56 8.88
CA SER A 359 -0.94 22.65 7.88
C SER A 359 0.13 21.73 7.26
N LEU A 360 1.23 22.27 6.73
CA LEU A 360 2.28 21.46 6.09
C LEU A 360 3.18 20.76 7.12
N CYS A 361 3.78 21.52 8.04
CA CYS A 361 4.67 20.92 9.04
C CYS A 361 3.89 20.08 10.05
N GLY A 362 2.70 20.54 10.46
CA GLY A 362 1.81 19.81 11.35
C GLY A 362 1.39 18.46 10.79
N THR A 363 0.95 18.37 9.53
CA THR A 363 0.53 17.08 8.92
C THR A 363 1.66 16.05 8.87
N ILE A 364 2.87 16.46 8.46
CA ILE A 364 4.04 15.57 8.41
C ILE A 364 4.41 15.09 9.83
N SER A 365 4.47 16.02 10.79
CA SER A 365 4.80 15.71 12.18
C SER A 365 3.77 14.76 12.81
N MET A 366 2.49 14.97 12.51
CA MET A 366 1.38 14.16 12.97
C MET A 366 1.42 12.74 12.40
N MET A 367 1.77 12.57 11.13
CA MET A 367 1.98 11.25 10.54
C MET A 367 3.09 10.49 11.27
N ILE A 368 4.25 11.12 11.47
CA ILE A 368 5.41 10.50 12.12
C ILE A 368 5.04 10.07 13.55
N LEU A 369 4.40 10.98 14.29
CA LEU A 369 3.94 10.71 15.65
C LEU A 369 2.95 9.54 15.68
N SER A 370 1.95 9.53 14.80
CA SER A 370 0.92 8.48 14.73
C SER A 370 1.55 7.12 14.47
N PHE A 371 2.41 7.03 13.45
CA PHE A 371 3.06 5.79 13.07
C PHE A 371 3.95 5.23 14.18
N TRP A 372 4.74 6.10 14.83
CA TRP A 372 5.55 5.71 15.98
C TRP A 372 4.69 5.27 17.16
N ALA A 373 3.65 6.04 17.51
CA ALA A 373 2.81 5.77 18.67
C ALA A 373 2.01 4.46 18.50
N LEU A 374 1.52 4.17 17.30
CA LEU A 374 0.84 2.90 16.99
C LEU A 374 1.78 1.70 17.08
N ARG A 375 3.01 1.80 16.54
CA ARG A 375 3.98 0.71 16.58
C ARG A 375 4.56 0.46 17.97
N ALA A 376 4.78 1.52 18.73
CA ALA A 376 5.30 1.43 20.09
C ALA A 376 4.24 0.97 21.10
N GLU A 377 2.94 1.02 20.73
CA GLU A 377 1.79 0.98 21.66
C GLU A 377 1.92 2.04 22.77
N ASN A 378 2.41 3.23 22.42
CA ASN A 378 2.58 4.31 23.39
C ASN A 378 1.26 5.08 23.58
N ARG A 379 0.64 4.89 24.75
CA ARG A 379 -0.61 5.58 25.14
C ARG A 379 -0.48 7.10 25.10
N PHE A 380 0.63 7.65 25.59
CA PHE A 380 0.85 9.09 25.61
C PHE A 380 0.92 9.66 24.19
N GLY A 381 1.71 9.03 23.32
CA GLY A 381 1.85 9.45 21.92
C GLY A 381 0.52 9.44 21.16
N ILE A 382 -0.33 8.43 21.39
CA ILE A 382 -1.66 8.37 20.78
C ILE A 382 -2.62 9.42 21.33
N ILE A 383 -2.56 9.73 22.63
CA ILE A 383 -3.40 10.80 23.20
C ILE A 383 -3.00 12.16 22.60
N VAL A 384 -1.70 12.44 22.49
CA VAL A 384 -1.19 13.66 21.85
C VAL A 384 -1.63 13.72 20.38
N PHE A 385 -1.51 12.62 19.64
CA PHE A 385 -2.01 12.53 18.27
C PHE A 385 -3.53 12.78 18.20
N MET A 386 -4.32 12.19 19.09
CA MET A 386 -5.77 12.39 19.11
C MET A 386 -6.15 13.86 19.36
N LEU A 387 -5.49 14.53 20.32
CA LEU A 387 -5.69 15.96 20.58
C LEU A 387 -5.36 16.81 19.35
N ALA A 388 -4.26 16.52 18.68
CA ALA A 388 -3.87 17.26 17.49
C ALA A 388 -4.80 16.98 16.29
N CYS A 389 -5.41 15.79 16.18
CA CYS A 389 -6.50 15.57 15.21
C CYS A 389 -7.70 16.48 15.49
N PHE A 390 -8.10 16.67 16.75
CA PHE A 390 -9.17 17.62 17.10
C PHE A 390 -8.78 19.07 16.77
N THR A 391 -7.53 19.45 17.01
CA THR A 391 -7.01 20.77 16.59
C THR A 391 -7.09 20.94 15.07
N THR A 392 -6.70 19.93 14.28
CA THR A 392 -6.83 19.96 12.81
C THR A 392 -8.28 20.10 12.37
N LEU A 393 -9.22 19.38 13.00
CA LEU A 393 -10.65 19.52 12.71
C LEU A 393 -11.15 20.94 13.01
N GLY A 394 -10.75 21.53 14.14
CA GLY A 394 -11.07 22.92 14.49
C GLY A 394 -10.50 23.91 13.47
N TYR A 395 -9.27 23.69 13.00
CA TYR A 395 -8.63 24.49 11.96
C TYR A 395 -9.36 24.40 10.61
N LEU A 396 -9.80 23.20 10.21
CA LEU A 396 -10.60 23.00 9.00
C LEU A 396 -11.96 23.70 9.09
N ILE A 397 -12.63 23.65 10.26
CA ILE A 397 -13.88 24.40 10.49
C ILE A 397 -13.63 25.90 10.36
N TYR A 398 -12.58 26.43 11.00
CA TYR A 398 -12.22 27.84 10.88
C TYR A 398 -11.99 28.25 9.41
N LYS A 399 -11.27 27.44 8.63
CA LYS A 399 -11.05 27.68 7.20
C LYS A 399 -12.31 27.53 6.35
N LEU A 400 -13.26 26.69 6.75
CA LEU A 400 -14.56 26.62 6.09
C LEU A 400 -15.37 27.90 6.36
N VAL A 401 -15.44 28.34 7.62
CA VAL A 401 -16.18 29.54 8.01
C VAL A 401 -15.62 30.78 7.32
N ILE A 402 -14.29 30.98 7.34
CA ILE A 402 -13.67 32.16 6.73
C ILE A 402 -13.94 32.25 5.23
N MET A 403 -14.12 31.11 4.55
CA MET A 403 -14.41 31.07 3.12
C MET A 403 -15.79 31.63 2.76
N TYR A 404 -16.75 31.56 3.70
CA TYR A 404 -18.14 31.98 3.49
C TYR A 404 -18.55 33.23 4.28
N THR A 405 -17.75 33.69 5.25
CA THR A 405 -18.02 34.93 5.99
C THR A 405 -17.61 36.19 5.22
N PRO A 406 -18.34 37.32 5.39
CA PRO A 406 -18.03 38.59 4.75
C PRO A 406 -16.62 39.12 5.09
N ASP A 407 -16.19 38.91 6.33
CA ASP A 407 -14.87 39.35 6.84
C ASP A 407 -13.71 38.56 6.21
N GLY A 408 -13.93 37.28 5.93
CA GLY A 408 -12.98 36.45 5.19
C GLY A 408 -12.92 36.79 3.70
N SER A 409 -14.01 37.28 3.12
CA SER A 409 -14.04 37.89 1.78
C SER A 409 -13.64 39.37 1.79
N LEU A 410 -12.67 39.78 2.64
CA LEU A 410 -12.26 41.18 2.73
C LEU A 410 -11.97 41.73 1.33
N SER A 411 -12.84 42.62 0.88
CA SER A 411 -12.89 43.08 -0.49
C SER A 411 -11.80 44.12 -0.70
N TYR A 412 -10.69 43.72 -1.31
CA TYR A 412 -9.66 44.65 -1.71
C TYR A 412 -9.98 45.23 -3.09
N SER A 413 -9.58 46.48 -3.34
CA SER A 413 -9.59 47.05 -4.67
C SER A 413 -8.60 46.27 -5.53
N CYS A 414 -9.09 45.52 -6.53
CA CYS A 414 -8.21 44.89 -7.50
C CYS A 414 -7.39 45.96 -8.24
N ARG A 415 -6.07 45.90 -8.10
CA ARG A 415 -5.13 46.68 -8.91
C ARG A 415 -4.63 45.80 -10.05
N ILE A 416 -4.80 46.29 -11.29
CA ILE A 416 -4.22 45.66 -12.48
C ILE A 416 -3.28 46.71 -13.08
N ASN A 417 -2.00 46.40 -13.23
CA ASN A 417 -1.00 47.30 -13.80
C ASN A 417 -0.99 48.73 -13.20
N GLY A 418 -1.24 48.86 -11.90
CA GLY A 418 -1.27 50.15 -11.20
C GLY A 418 -2.59 50.93 -11.28
N GLU A 419 -3.55 50.49 -12.10
CA GLU A 419 -4.89 51.10 -12.18
C GLU A 419 -5.88 50.35 -11.28
N SER A 420 -6.66 51.12 -10.50
CA SER A 420 -7.64 50.56 -9.55
C SER A 420 -8.97 50.30 -10.28
N PHE A 421 -9.38 49.04 -10.37
CA PHE A 421 -10.64 48.66 -11.02
C PHE A 421 -11.78 48.59 -10.01
N SER A 422 -12.97 49.11 -10.36
CA SER A 422 -14.13 49.29 -9.46
C SER A 422 -14.86 47.98 -9.07
N ARG A 423 -14.27 46.81 -9.36
CA ARG A 423 -14.85 45.51 -9.03
C ARG A 423 -14.32 45.07 -7.67
N LYS A 424 -15.24 44.87 -6.72
CA LYS A 424 -14.98 44.22 -5.43
C LYS A 424 -14.46 42.81 -5.70
N CYS A 425 -13.20 42.54 -5.38
CA CYS A 425 -12.59 41.24 -5.59
C CYS A 425 -12.72 40.39 -4.33
N ASP A 426 -13.19 39.15 -4.51
CA ASP A 426 -13.24 38.16 -3.46
C ASP A 426 -12.01 37.24 -3.53
N ARG A 427 -11.27 37.14 -2.42
CA ARG A 427 -10.04 36.34 -2.36
C ARG A 427 -10.27 34.85 -2.63
N PHE A 428 -11.49 34.34 -2.45
CA PHE A 428 -11.82 32.93 -2.69
C PHE A 428 -12.49 32.69 -4.05
N GLU A 429 -12.76 33.74 -4.82
CA GLU A 429 -13.49 33.66 -6.09
C GLU A 429 -12.79 32.68 -7.06
N GLY A 430 -13.56 31.80 -7.69
CA GLY A 430 -13.03 30.73 -8.56
C GLY A 430 -12.36 29.54 -7.84
N SER A 431 -12.21 29.60 -6.52
CA SER A 431 -11.60 28.52 -5.72
C SER A 431 -12.48 27.93 -4.62
N ARG A 432 -13.59 28.58 -4.28
CA ARG A 432 -14.52 28.15 -3.21
C ARG A 432 -14.98 26.70 -3.37
N TYR A 433 -15.49 26.32 -4.55
CA TYR A 433 -16.05 24.98 -4.74
C TYR A 433 -15.03 23.86 -4.51
N PHE A 434 -13.81 24.02 -5.04
CA PHE A 434 -12.74 23.04 -4.86
C PHE A 434 -12.22 23.00 -3.43
N LEU A 435 -11.96 24.16 -2.81
CA LEU A 435 -11.49 24.22 -1.43
C LEU A 435 -12.54 23.64 -0.48
N THR A 436 -13.82 23.94 -0.66
CA THR A 436 -14.91 23.35 0.14
C THR A 436 -14.98 21.83 -0.04
N PHE A 437 -14.84 21.31 -1.26
CA PHE A 437 -14.81 19.87 -1.50
C PHE A 437 -13.67 19.20 -0.71
N PHE A 438 -12.44 19.73 -0.77
CA PHE A 438 -11.31 19.19 -0.01
C PHE A 438 -11.53 19.28 1.50
N VAL A 439 -12.03 20.41 2.00
CA VAL A 439 -12.28 20.59 3.43
C VAL A 439 -13.32 19.60 3.93
N ILE A 440 -14.42 19.38 3.20
CA ILE A 440 -15.45 18.39 3.56
C ILE A 440 -14.87 16.98 3.59
N VAL A 441 -14.12 16.58 2.56
CA VAL A 441 -13.48 15.25 2.52
C VAL A 441 -12.47 15.08 3.66
N CYS A 442 -11.59 16.07 3.90
CA CYS A 442 -10.64 16.05 5.02
C CYS A 442 -11.35 15.97 6.37
N PHE A 443 -12.47 16.68 6.53
CA PHE A 443 -13.24 16.69 7.76
C PHE A 443 -13.85 15.31 8.05
N LEU A 444 -14.46 14.68 7.03
CA LEU A 444 -15.03 13.33 7.15
C LEU A 444 -13.95 12.27 7.43
N LEU A 445 -12.81 12.34 6.73
CA LEU A 445 -11.67 11.46 6.98
C LEU A 445 -11.10 11.66 8.39
N GLY A 446 -10.93 12.92 8.83
CA GLY A 446 -10.45 13.24 10.16
C GLY A 446 -11.37 12.74 11.29
N LEU A 447 -12.68 12.82 11.12
CA LEU A 447 -13.65 12.22 12.06
C LEU A 447 -13.49 10.69 12.15
N ALA A 448 -13.33 10.02 11.00
CA ALA A 448 -13.05 8.59 10.96
C ALA A 448 -11.71 8.27 11.66
N THR A 449 -10.66 9.05 11.40
CA THR A 449 -9.33 8.89 12.02
C THR A 449 -9.40 9.00 13.55
N VAL A 450 -10.11 9.98 14.09
CA VAL A 450 -10.34 10.12 15.54
C VAL A 450 -11.08 8.89 16.09
N ALA A 451 -12.16 8.45 15.44
CA ALA A 451 -12.95 7.30 15.90
C ALA A 451 -12.13 6.00 15.92
N PHE A 452 -11.33 5.75 14.88
CA PHE A 452 -10.48 4.55 14.80
C PHE A 452 -9.25 4.65 15.72
N THR A 453 -8.74 5.86 15.97
CA THR A 453 -7.67 6.09 16.96
C THR A 453 -8.16 5.79 18.38
N PHE A 454 -9.40 6.18 18.71
CA PHE A 454 -10.01 5.81 19.98
C PHE A 454 -10.18 4.29 20.12
N LYS A 455 -10.64 3.61 19.06
CA LYS A 455 -10.69 2.14 19.04
C LYS A 455 -9.29 1.52 19.20
N ALA A 456 -8.28 2.05 18.54
CA ALA A 456 -6.90 1.58 18.65
C ALA A 456 -6.38 1.72 20.09
N LEU A 457 -6.63 2.86 20.75
CA LEU A 457 -6.23 3.10 22.13
C LEU A 457 -6.84 2.07 23.11
N ARG A 458 -8.11 1.70 22.91
CA ARG A 458 -8.78 0.67 23.72
C ARG A 458 -8.21 -0.73 23.50
N ASN A 459 -7.59 -0.96 22.34
CA ASN A 459 -7.00 -2.25 21.98
C ASN A 459 -5.54 -2.39 22.44
N PHE A 460 -4.92 -1.36 23.01
CA PHE A 460 -3.52 -1.40 23.45
C PHE A 460 -3.29 -2.38 24.61
N GLY A 461 -2.15 -3.09 24.56
CA GLY A 461 -1.81 -4.12 25.55
C GLY A 461 -2.51 -5.47 25.34
N GLN A 462 -3.26 -5.64 24.25
CA GLN A 462 -3.95 -6.91 23.92
C GLN A 462 -3.13 -7.85 23.02
N GLY A 463 -1.82 -7.61 22.87
CA GLY A 463 -0.88 -8.53 22.18
C GLY A 463 -0.66 -8.27 20.69
N LEU A 464 -1.22 -7.18 20.12
CA LEU A 464 -1.02 -6.85 18.70
C LEU A 464 0.45 -6.54 18.39
N LYS A 465 1.14 -5.77 19.25
CA LYS A 465 2.58 -5.50 19.13
C LYS A 465 3.42 -6.76 19.02
N GLN A 466 3.02 -7.83 19.72
CA GLN A 466 3.72 -9.12 19.64
C GLN A 466 3.56 -9.76 18.25
N HIS A 467 2.35 -9.74 17.68
CA HIS A 467 2.12 -10.31 16.34
C HIS A 467 2.67 -9.44 15.18
N ILE A 468 2.91 -8.15 15.41
CA ILE A 468 3.45 -7.22 14.39
C ILE A 468 4.98 -7.15 14.41
N ASN A 469 5.60 -7.16 15.60
CA ASN A 469 7.05 -7.00 15.76
C ASN A 469 7.83 -8.32 15.85
N HIS A 470 7.18 -9.45 16.13
CA HIS A 470 7.89 -10.73 16.21
C HIS A 470 8.04 -11.33 14.81
N THR A 471 9.04 -10.85 14.08
CA THR A 471 9.88 -11.80 13.33
C THR A 471 10.62 -12.64 14.37
N ALA A 472 10.64 -13.97 14.22
CA ALA A 472 11.35 -14.91 15.10
C ALA A 472 12.89 -14.75 15.10
N VAL A 473 13.39 -13.62 14.63
CA VAL A 473 14.78 -13.37 14.25
C VAL A 473 15.19 -12.02 14.82
N ASN A 474 16.20 -12.03 15.68
CA ASN A 474 16.86 -10.81 16.17
C ASN A 474 17.54 -10.07 15.00
N TRP A 475 17.86 -8.78 15.17
CA TRP A 475 18.54 -7.96 14.14
C TRP A 475 19.85 -8.54 13.60
N ASN A 476 20.46 -9.49 14.32
CA ASN A 476 21.68 -10.21 13.97
C ASN A 476 21.43 -11.57 13.27
N GLY A 477 20.19 -11.91 12.93
CA GLY A 477 19.86 -13.17 12.26
C GLY A 477 19.68 -14.37 13.18
N SER A 478 19.83 -14.24 14.50
CA SER A 478 19.64 -15.37 15.43
C SER A 478 18.18 -15.58 15.79
N LEU A 479 17.74 -16.83 15.84
CA LEU A 479 16.42 -17.25 16.33
C LEU A 479 16.15 -16.76 17.76
N ASN A 480 14.98 -16.17 17.98
CA ASN A 480 14.47 -15.85 19.32
C ASN A 480 13.51 -16.96 19.78
N LEU A 481 14.11 -18.00 20.36
CA LEU A 481 13.41 -19.18 20.89
C LEU A 481 12.48 -18.88 22.07
N ASP A 482 12.62 -17.70 22.69
CA ASP A 482 11.77 -17.24 23.80
C ASP A 482 10.47 -16.55 23.33
N SER A 483 10.25 -16.46 22.01
CA SER A 483 9.01 -15.86 21.50
C SER A 483 7.80 -16.75 21.79
N PRO A 484 6.66 -16.19 22.23
CA PRO A 484 5.45 -16.98 22.51
C PRO A 484 4.94 -17.77 21.29
N GLU A 485 5.21 -17.31 20.06
CA GLU A 485 4.93 -18.06 18.83
C GLU A 485 5.90 -19.23 18.62
N ALA A 486 7.19 -19.09 18.98
CA ALA A 486 8.16 -20.18 19.03
C ALA A 486 8.00 -21.09 20.26
N GLN A 487 7.15 -20.75 21.23
CA GLN A 487 6.76 -21.68 22.30
C GLN A 487 5.43 -22.36 21.95
N LYS A 488 4.43 -21.60 21.46
CA LYS A 488 3.10 -22.11 21.10
C LYS A 488 3.09 -22.98 19.85
N ARG A 489 4.04 -22.79 18.93
CA ARG A 489 4.23 -23.65 17.76
C ARG A 489 5.02 -24.93 18.08
N TRP A 490 5.55 -25.03 19.31
CA TRP A 490 6.47 -26.08 19.75
C TRP A 490 6.03 -26.75 21.06
N SER A 491 4.91 -26.33 21.66
CA SER A 491 4.22 -27.05 22.73
C SER A 491 3.42 -28.20 22.14
N ILE A 492 3.58 -29.40 22.70
CA ILE A 492 2.89 -30.64 22.28
C ILE A 492 1.48 -30.71 22.91
N ASP A 493 0.78 -29.57 23.00
CA ASP A 493 -0.59 -29.47 23.53
C ASP A 493 -1.57 -28.98 22.47
#